data_AF-A0A8I2KMR7-F1
#
_entry.id   AF-A0A8I2KMR7-F1
#
_cell.length_a   1.000
_cell.length_b   1.000
_cell.length_c   1.000
_cell.angle_alpha   90.00
_cell.angle_beta   90.00
_cell.angle_gamma   90.00
#
_symmetry.space_group_name_H-M   'P 1'
#
loop_
_entity.id
_entity.type
_entity.pdbx_description
1 polymer ?
#
loop_
_entity_poly.entity_id
_entity_poly.type
_entity_poly.pdbx_seq_one_letter_code
_entity_poly.pdbx_strand_id
1 'polypeptide(L)' 'MQGIELESKITCPKCGFSKVEIMPTNACQWYYECESCKKLLKPLKGDCCVYCSYGTVKCPPIQEGNSCCFGK' A
#
# COMPACT_ATOMS: atom_id res chain seq x y z
N MET A 1 23.18 4.21 -2.44
CA MET A 1 21.82 4.78 -2.57
C MET A 1 20.84 3.64 -2.39
N GLN A 2 20.19 3.53 -1.23
CA GLN A 2 19.08 2.60 -1.06
C GLN A 2 17.85 3.27 -1.67
N GLY A 3 17.51 2.85 -2.89
CA GLY A 3 16.33 3.35 -3.59
C GLY A 3 15.09 2.74 -2.96
N ILE A 4 14.13 3.57 -2.61
CA ILE A 4 12.80 3.15 -2.18
C ILE A 4 12.13 2.46 -3.37
N GLU A 5 11.70 1.21 -3.21
CA GLU A 5 10.90 0.53 -4.23
C GLU A 5 9.47 1.03 -4.16
N LEU A 6 9.10 1.88 -5.11
CA LEU A 6 7.74 2.43 -5.20
C LEU A 6 6.78 1.47 -5.92
N GLU A 7 7.26 0.58 -6.76
CA GLU A 7 6.41 -0.41 -7.42
C GLU A 7 6.00 -1.51 -6.45
N SER A 8 4.71 -1.57 -6.13
CA SER A 8 4.13 -2.60 -5.27
C SER A 8 2.95 -3.25 -5.97
N LYS A 9 2.93 -4.59 -5.98
CA LYS A 9 1.82 -5.34 -6.56
C LYS A 9 0.71 -5.45 -5.51
N ILE A 10 -0.34 -4.64 -5.66
CA ILE A 10 -1.51 -4.69 -4.80
C ILE A 10 -2.45 -5.80 -5.27
N THR A 11 -2.82 -6.69 -4.35
CA THR A 11 -3.72 -7.81 -4.63
C THR A 11 -5.03 -7.64 -3.89
N CYS A 12 -6.14 -7.62 -4.62
CA CYS A 12 -7.46 -7.47 -4.06
C CYS A 12 -7.92 -8.78 -3.41
N PRO A 13 -8.16 -8.82 -2.09
CA PRO A 13 -8.60 -10.03 -1.40
C PRO A 13 -10.07 -10.39 -1.69
N LYS A 14 -10.80 -9.53 -2.41
CA LYS A 14 -12.23 -9.73 -2.72
C LYS A 14 -12.46 -10.46 -4.04
N CYS A 15 -11.63 -10.20 -5.05
CA CYS A 15 -11.75 -10.83 -6.37
C CYS A 15 -10.47 -11.55 -6.84
N GLY A 16 -9.36 -11.43 -6.10
CA GLY A 16 -8.06 -11.99 -6.49
C GLY A 16 -7.32 -11.19 -7.57
N PHE A 17 -7.88 -10.08 -8.04
CA PHE A 17 -7.22 -9.23 -9.03
C PHE A 17 -5.98 -8.58 -8.42
N SER A 18 -4.85 -8.67 -9.11
CA SER A 18 -3.59 -8.07 -8.69
C SER A 18 -3.05 -7.15 -9.75
N LYS A 19 -2.61 -5.96 -9.36
CA LYS A 19 -2.03 -4.97 -10.26
C LYS A 19 -0.76 -4.37 -9.66
N VAL A 20 0.23 -4.09 -10.50
CA VAL A 20 1.41 -3.33 -10.10
C VAL A 20 1.03 -1.85 -10.10
N GLU A 21 1.15 -1.21 -8.95
CA GLU A 21 0.87 0.21 -8.74
C GLU A 21 2.12 0.87 -8.17
N ILE A 22 2.30 2.15 -8.51
CA ILE A 22 3.41 2.95 -8.00
C ILE A 22 2.92 3.66 -6.73
N MET A 23 3.52 3.28 -5.59
CA MET A 23 3.26 3.88 -4.30
C MET A 23 3.61 5.37 -4.34
N PRO A 24 2.68 6.26 -3.99
CA PRO A 24 2.99 7.67 -3.86
C PRO A 24 3.99 7.89 -2.72
N THR A 25 5.06 8.61 -2.98
CA THR A 25 6.04 9.03 -1.94
C THR A 25 5.53 10.17 -1.08
N ASN A 26 4.56 10.94 -1.58
CA ASN A 26 4.09 12.17 -0.95
C ASN A 26 2.84 11.98 -0.08
N ALA A 27 2.25 10.78 -0.02
CA ALA A 27 1.04 10.53 0.75
C ALA A 27 0.86 9.05 1.11
N CYS A 28 0.19 8.78 2.23
CA CYS A 28 -0.17 7.42 2.63
C CYS A 28 -1.47 6.98 1.95
N GLN A 29 -1.43 5.92 1.13
CA GLN A 29 -2.63 5.38 0.48
C GLN A 29 -3.45 4.54 1.47
N TRP A 30 -4.37 5.19 2.19
CA TRP A 30 -5.23 4.49 3.15
C TRP A 30 -6.39 3.75 2.48
N TYR A 31 -6.86 4.25 1.34
CA TYR A 31 -7.96 3.67 0.60
C TYR A 31 -7.49 3.29 -0.80
N TYR A 32 -7.79 2.08 -1.22
CA TYR A 32 -7.52 1.63 -2.58
C TYR A 32 -8.79 1.11 -3.21
N GLU A 33 -9.20 1.71 -4.32
CA GLU A 33 -10.30 1.18 -5.10
C GLU A 33 -9.75 0.15 -6.10
N CYS A 34 -10.20 -1.09 -5.96
CA CYS A 34 -9.81 -2.13 -6.91
C CYS A 34 -10.43 -1.85 -8.29
N GLU A 35 -9.62 -1.72 -9.34
CA GLU A 35 -10.14 -1.45 -10.69
C GLU A 35 -11.02 -2.57 -11.27
N SER A 36 -10.79 -3.81 -10.85
CA SER A 36 -11.57 -4.97 -11.34
C SER A 36 -12.97 -5.03 -10.73
N CYS A 37 -13.09 -4.90 -9.40
CA CYS A 37 -14.39 -5.05 -8.70
C CYS A 37 -14.94 -3.74 -8.13
N LYS A 38 -14.25 -2.61 -8.34
CA LYS A 38 -14.54 -1.26 -7.80
C LYS A 38 -14.77 -1.24 -6.30
N LYS A 39 -14.16 -2.19 -5.58
CA LYS A 39 -14.30 -2.32 -4.14
C LYS A 39 -13.24 -1.49 -3.45
N LEU A 40 -13.69 -0.68 -2.51
CA LEU A 40 -12.85 0.17 -1.70
C LEU A 40 -12.21 -0.67 -0.57
N LEU A 41 -10.93 -0.97 -0.73
CA LEU A 41 -10.10 -1.69 0.22
C LEU A 41 -9.55 -0.74 1.27
N LYS A 42 -9.52 -1.22 2.51
CA LYS A 42 -8.92 -0.56 3.67
C LYS A 42 -7.85 -1.47 4.26
N PRO A 43 -6.74 -0.94 4.79
CA PRO A 43 -5.72 -1.75 5.42
C PRO A 43 -6.27 -2.50 6.62
N LEU A 44 -5.58 -3.57 6.95
CA LEU A 44 -5.84 -4.39 8.11
C LEU A 44 -5.47 -3.63 9.39
N LYS A 45 -6.09 -4.06 10.49
CA LYS A 45 -5.86 -3.45 11.79
C LYS A 45 -4.41 -3.70 12.22
N GLY A 46 -3.61 -2.65 12.31
CA GLY A 46 -2.17 -2.72 12.61
C GLY A 46 -1.25 -2.36 11.43
N ASP A 47 -1.80 -2.26 10.22
CA ASP A 47 -1.06 -1.73 9.07
C ASP A 47 -1.39 -0.25 8.84
N CYS A 48 -0.40 0.48 8.34
CA CYS A 48 -0.46 1.90 8.01
C CYS A 48 -1.18 2.23 6.69
N CYS A 49 -1.11 1.36 5.68
CA CYS A 49 -1.63 1.62 4.33
C CYS A 49 -2.02 0.32 3.61
N VAL A 50 -2.81 0.45 2.54
CA VAL A 50 -3.27 -0.70 1.73
C VAL A 50 -2.13 -1.54 1.16
N TYR A 51 -0.99 -0.92 0.86
CA TYR A 51 0.19 -1.63 0.38
C TYR A 51 0.87 -2.47 1.46
N CYS A 52 0.83 -2.06 2.73
CA CYS A 52 1.40 -2.87 3.80
C CYS A 52 0.57 -4.12 4.10
N SER A 53 -0.75 -4.02 3.91
CA SER A 53 -1.68 -5.14 4.09
C SER A 53 -1.83 -6.06 2.87
N TYR A 54 -1.89 -5.48 1.67
CA TYR A 54 -2.24 -6.21 0.43
C TYR A 54 -1.21 -6.07 -0.68
N GLY A 55 -0.18 -5.25 -0.48
CA GLY A 55 0.93 -5.08 -1.41
C GLY A 55 2.06 -6.07 -1.15
N THR A 56 2.88 -6.30 -2.18
CA THR A 56 4.09 -7.12 -2.07
C THR A 56 5.24 -6.37 -1.41
N VAL A 57 5.32 -5.06 -1.62
CA VAL A 57 6.34 -4.16 -1.07
C VAL A 57 5.70 -3.24 -0.03
N LYS A 58 6.41 -3.02 1.08
CA LYS A 58 5.98 -2.18 2.22
C LYS A 58 6.01 -0.68 1.89
N CYS A 59 5.32 0.15 2.68
CA CYS A 59 5.26 1.60 2.49
C CYS A 59 6.67 2.23 2.44
N PRO A 60 6.89 3.27 1.61
CA PRO A 60 8.14 4.03 1.56
C PRO A 60 8.74 4.37 2.93
N PRO A 61 7.97 4.96 3.88
CA PRO A 61 8.48 5.21 5.23
C PRO A 61 8.96 3.96 5.98
N ILE A 62 8.37 2.77 5.82
CA ILE A 62 8.91 1.54 6.44
C ILE A 62 10.24 1.14 5.80
N GLN A 63 10.36 1.29 4.48
CA GLN A 63 11.60 0.97 3.74
C GLN A 63 12.73 1.93 4.14
N GLU A 64 12.42 3.19 4.41
CA GLU A 64 13.36 4.18 4.94
C GLU A 64 13.67 4.00 6.44
N GLY A 65 13.05 3.03 7.12
CA GLY A 65 13.22 2.81 8.56
C GLY A 65 12.50 3.82 9.43
N ASN A 66 11.57 4.59 8.86
CA ASN A 66 10.76 5.56 9.56
C ASN A 66 9.45 4.93 10.07
N SER A 67 8.89 5.51 11.14
CA SER A 67 7.64 5.04 11.74
C SER A 67 6.48 5.40 10.81
N CYS A 68 5.82 4.40 10.18
CA CYS A 68 4.79 4.65 9.17
C CYS A 68 3.57 5.37 9.78
N CYS A 69 3.26 6.56 9.26
CA CYS A 69 2.09 7.41 9.55
C CYS A 69 1.37 7.17 10.88
N PHE A 70 2.06 7.41 12.01
CA PHE A 70 1.38 7.86 13.22
C PHE A 70 0.91 9.30 12.96
N GLY A 71 -0.29 9.44 12.42
CA GLY A 71 -1.05 10.68 12.57
C GLY A 71 -1.15 10.98 14.07
N LYS A 72 -0.68 12.15 14.46
CA LYS A 72 -1.13 12.79 15.69
C LYS A 72 -2.62 13.06 15.62
#